data_AF-A0A2N0X998-F1
#
_entry.id   AF-A0A2N0X998-F1
#
_cell.length_a   1.000
_cell.length_b   1.000
_cell.length_c   1.000
_cell.angle_alpha   90.00
_cell.angle_beta   90.00
_cell.angle_gamma   90.00
#
_symmetry.space_group_name_H-M   'P 1'
#
loop_
_entity.id
_entity.type
_entity.pdbx_description
1 polymer ?
#
loop_
_entity_poly.entity_id
_entity_poly.type
_entity_poly.pdbx_seq_one_letter_code
_entity_poly.pdbx_strand_id
1 'polypeptide(L)'
;MFQAILWGAGIVILACLLGGIALILRTRDVLTRVVLSDLAFYSMIALYLVWSLDNQTSIAYEIALLAALVGGVLPTLSMSRMVSRGRR
;
A
#
# COMPACT_ATOMS: atom_id res chain seq x y z
N MET A 1 -19.37 -13.84 -12.69
CA MET A 1 -19.28 -13.89 -11.21
C MET A 1 -17.89 -13.50 -10.71
N PHE A 2 -16.82 -14.15 -11.19
CA PHE A 2 -15.44 -13.80 -10.84
C PHE A 2 -15.07 -12.33 -11.10
N GLN A 3 -15.43 -11.80 -12.27
CA GLN A 3 -15.14 -10.40 -12.60
C GLN A 3 -15.85 -9.42 -11.66
N ALA A 4 -17.13 -9.63 -11.34
CA ALA A 4 -17.84 -8.77 -10.38
C ALA A 4 -17.16 -8.72 -8.99
N ILE A 5 -16.57 -9.84 -8.55
CA ILE A 5 -15.81 -9.92 -7.29
C ILE A 5 -14.53 -9.09 -7.38
N LEU A 6 -13.78 -9.18 -8.49
CA LEU A 6 -12.56 -8.40 -8.70
C LEU A 6 -12.84 -6.89 -8.68
N TRP A 7 -13.88 -6.45 -9.40
CA TRP A 7 -14.26 -5.04 -9.45
C TRP A 7 -14.73 -4.55 -8.08
N GLY A 8 -15.53 -5.35 -7.37
CA GLY A 8 -15.94 -5.05 -6.00
C GLY A 8 -14.75 -4.90 -5.04
N ALA A 9 -13.80 -5.84 -5.09
CA ALA A 9 -12.59 -5.77 -4.28
C ALA A 9 -11.73 -4.54 -4.63
N GLY A 10 -11.57 -4.24 -5.92
CA GLY A 10 -10.84 -3.07 -6.39
C GLY A 10 -11.44 -1.75 -5.87
N ILE A 11 -12.78 -1.62 -5.89
CA ILE A 11 -13.48 -0.44 -5.36
C ILE A 11 -13.25 -0.29 -3.86
N VAL A 12 -13.32 -1.38 -3.09
CA VAL A 12 -13.11 -1.34 -1.64
C VAL A 12 -11.67 -0.92 -1.31
N ILE A 13 -10.68 -1.50 -2.00
CA ILE A 13 -9.27 -1.13 -1.80
C ILE A 13 -9.03 0.33 -2.20
N LEU A 14 -9.62 0.78 -3.31
CA LEU A 14 -9.52 2.17 -3.74
C LEU A 14 -10.14 3.14 -2.72
N ALA A 15 -11.30 2.80 -2.15
CA ALA A 15 -11.92 3.59 -1.10
C ALA A 15 -11.05 3.67 0.16
N CYS A 16 -10.43 2.56 0.58
CA CYS A 16 -9.47 2.54 1.68
C CYS A 16 -8.24 3.41 1.39
N LEU A 17 -7.70 3.36 0.17
CA LEU A 17 -6.56 4.17 -0.25
C LEU A 17 -6.89 5.67 -0.20
N LEU A 18 -8.03 6.07 -0.78
CA LEU A 18 -8.49 7.47 -0.76
C LEU A 18 -8.77 7.95 0.66
N GLY A 19 -9.38 7.10 1.49
CA GLY A 19 -9.61 7.38 2.91
C GLY A 19 -8.30 7.55 3.69
N GLY A 20 -7.31 6.69 3.44
CA GLY A 20 -5.97 6.80 4.02
C GLY A 20 -5.28 8.11 3.64
N ILE A 21 -5.32 8.49 2.36
CA ILE A 21 -4.77 9.77 1.87
C ILE A 21 -5.49 10.97 2.51
N ALA A 22 -6.82 10.95 2.57
CA ALA A 22 -7.59 12.01 3.23
C ALA A 22 -7.20 12.14 4.72
N LEU A 23 -6.98 11.02 5.39
CA LEU A 23 -6.55 11.01 6.79
C LEU A 23 -5.11 11.53 6.95
N ILE A 24 -4.20 11.23 6.03
CA ILE A 24 -2.83 11.79 5.99
C ILE A 24 -2.86 13.32 5.94
N LEU A 25 -3.72 13.88 5.10
CA LEU A 25 -3.87 15.34 4.93
C LEU A 25 -4.47 16.00 6.18
N ARG A 26 -5.36 15.30 6.88
CA ARG A 26 -6.04 15.83 8.08
C ARG A 26 -5.20 15.70 9.35
N THR A 27 -4.39 14.67 9.46
CA THR A 27 -3.68 14.33 10.70
C THR A 27 -2.39 15.16 10.85
N ARG A 28 -2.19 15.74 12.04
CA ARG A 28 -0.99 16.52 12.39
C ARG A 28 0.11 15.66 13.06
N ASP A 29 -0.25 14.52 13.64
CA ASP A 29 0.70 13.63 14.29
C ASP A 29 1.59 12.88 13.29
N VAL A 30 2.90 12.98 13.51
CA VAL A 30 3.93 12.38 12.65
C VAL A 30 3.85 10.85 12.66
N LEU A 31 3.64 10.25 13.84
CA LEU A 31 3.52 8.79 13.99
C LEU A 31 2.37 8.22 13.16
N THR A 32 1.19 8.83 13.29
CA THR A 32 0.01 8.43 12.53
C THR A 32 0.24 8.59 11.04
N ARG A 33 0.91 9.68 10.61
CA ARG A 33 1.25 9.87 9.20
C ARG A 33 2.19 8.80 8.65
N VAL A 34 3.17 8.34 9.43
CA VAL A 34 4.08 7.26 9.02
C VAL A 34 3.33 5.95 8.78
N VAL A 35 2.45 5.58 9.71
CA VAL A 35 1.63 4.35 9.58
C VAL A 35 0.65 4.45 8.40
N LEU A 36 0.05 5.62 8.18
CA LEU A 36 -0.87 5.82 7.07
C LEU A 36 -0.16 5.80 5.71
N SER A 37 1.09 6.27 5.62
CA SER A 37 1.89 6.12 4.41
C SER A 37 2.13 4.65 4.06
N ASP A 38 2.32 3.80 5.05
CA ASP A 38 2.45 2.35 4.85
C ASP A 38 1.16 1.73 4.32
N LEU A 39 0.03 2.07 4.96
CA LEU A 39 -1.30 1.65 4.51
C LEU A 39 -1.56 2.07 3.05
N ALA A 40 -1.21 3.30 2.67
CA ALA A 40 -1.38 3.78 1.30
C ALA A 40 -0.52 2.96 0.32
N PHE A 41 0.73 2.68 0.66
CA PHE A 41 1.65 1.95 -0.21
C PHE A 41 1.20 0.49 -0.43
N TYR A 42 0.83 -0.23 0.63
CA TYR A 42 0.30 -1.59 0.49
C TYR A 42 -1.06 -1.64 -0.20
N SER A 43 -1.89 -0.60 -0.07
CA SER A 43 -3.13 -0.49 -0.83
C SER A 43 -2.89 -0.35 -2.34
N MET A 44 -1.82 0.35 -2.76
CA MET A 44 -1.41 0.43 -4.16
C MET A 44 -0.95 -0.94 -4.70
N ILE A 45 -0.17 -1.69 -3.92
CA ILE A 45 0.25 -3.05 -4.29
C ILE A 45 -0.97 -3.97 -4.43
N ALA A 46 -1.93 -3.88 -3.52
CA ALA A 46 -3.16 -4.67 -3.57
C ALA A 46 -3.99 -4.35 -4.82
N LEU A 47 -4.12 -3.07 -5.21
CA LEU A 47 -4.77 -2.68 -6.47
C LEU A 47 -4.05 -3.27 -7.69
N TYR A 48 -2.72 -3.22 -7.69
CA TYR A 48 -1.93 -3.80 -8.77
C TYR A 48 -2.10 -5.32 -8.88
N LEU A 49 -2.22 -6.04 -7.75
CA LEU A 49 -2.51 -7.47 -7.75
C LEU A 49 -3.91 -7.77 -8.27
N VAL A 50 -4.93 -7.00 -7.89
CA VAL A 50 -6.30 -7.14 -8.43
C VAL A 50 -6.31 -6.92 -9.95
N TRP A 51 -5.55 -5.94 -10.43
CA TRP A 51 -5.38 -5.68 -11.86
C TRP A 51 -4.66 -6.83 -12.59
N SER A 52 -3.59 -7.38 -11.99
CA SER A 52 -2.85 -8.53 -12.53
C SER A 52 -3.72 -9.78 -12.76
N LEU A 53 -4.77 -9.95 -11.96
CA LEU A 53 -5.70 -11.08 -12.12
C LEU A 53 -6.57 -10.97 -13.38
N ASP A 54 -6.79 -9.76 -13.89
CA ASP A 54 -7.51 -9.51 -15.16
C ASP A 54 -6.52 -9.44 -16.34
N ASN A 55 -5.31 -8.93 -16.09
CA ASN A 55 -4.24 -8.79 -17.08
C ASN A 55 -3.16 -9.88 -16.92
N GLN A 56 -3.33 -10.99 -17.62
CA GLN A 56 -2.35 -12.08 -17.65
C GLN A 56 -0.99 -11.61 -18.18
N THR A 57 -0.08 -11.34 -17.25
CA THR A 57 1.30 -10.94 -17.54
C THR A 57 2.22 -11.79 -16.68
N SER A 58 3.23 -12.41 -17.31
CA SER A 58 4.14 -13.32 -16.59
C SER A 58 5.03 -12.63 -15.56
N ILE A 59 5.15 -11.30 -15.61
CA ILE A 59 6.11 -10.52 -14.80
C ILE A 59 5.40 -9.78 -13.62
N ALA A 60 4.06 -9.86 -13.54
CA ALA A 60 3.34 -9.05 -12.56
C ALA A 60 3.65 -9.43 -11.11
N TYR A 61 3.84 -10.72 -10.83
CA TYR A 61 4.10 -11.17 -9.46
C TYR A 61 5.51 -10.81 -8.99
N GLU A 62 6.49 -10.83 -9.89
CA GLU A 62 7.86 -10.40 -9.64
C GLU A 62 7.90 -8.91 -9.31
N ILE A 63 7.16 -8.08 -10.06
CA ILE A 63 7.02 -6.65 -9.79
C ILE A 63 6.34 -6.43 -8.44
N ALA A 64 5.26 -7.15 -8.14
CA ALA A 64 4.55 -7.02 -6.87
C ALA A 64 5.45 -7.41 -5.68
N LEU A 65 6.26 -8.45 -5.84
CA LEU A 65 7.19 -8.94 -4.82
C LEU A 65 8.34 -7.94 -4.60
N LEU A 66 8.92 -7.40 -5.67
CA LEU A 66 9.91 -6.32 -5.57
C LEU A 66 9.32 -5.05 -4.95
N ALA A 67 8.11 -4.66 -5.33
CA ALA A 67 7.43 -3.51 -4.76
C ALA A 67 7.18 -3.70 -3.26
N ALA A 68 6.71 -4.87 -2.82
CA ALA A 68 6.45 -5.16 -1.42
C ALA A 68 7.74 -5.18 -0.57
N LEU A 69 8.80 -5.85 -1.03
CA LEU A 69 10.05 -5.96 -0.29
C LEU A 69 10.89 -4.68 -0.32
N VAL A 70 11.19 -4.19 -1.53
CA VAL A 70 12.10 -3.07 -1.71
C VAL A 70 11.39 -1.74 -1.48
N GLY A 71 10.17 -1.61 -2.01
CA GLY A 71 9.38 -0.38 -1.91
C GLY A 71 8.55 -0.26 -0.63
N GLY A 72 8.12 -1.36 -0.02
CA GLY A 72 7.24 -1.35 1.16
C GLY A 72 7.99 -1.45 2.47
N VAL A 73 8.71 -2.56 2.66
CA VAL A 73 9.36 -2.88 3.95
C VAL A 73 10.57 -2.00 4.24
N LEU A 74 11.40 -1.67 3.24
CA LEU A 74 12.60 -0.86 3.49
C LEU A 74 12.25 0.58 3.91
N PRO A 75 11.31 1.29 3.25
CA PRO A 75 10.96 2.64 3.65
C PRO A 75 10.28 2.70 5.01
N THR A 76 9.43 1.73 5.36
CA THR A 76 8.82 1.67 6.70
C THR A 76 9.82 1.46 7.81
N LEU A 77 10.77 0.53 7.62
CA LEU A 77 11.88 0.34 8.57
C LEU A 77 12.76 1.59 8.67
N SER A 78 12.99 2.27 7.55
CA SER A 78 13.78 3.51 7.54
C SER A 78 13.05 4.63 8.30
N MET A 79 11.75 4.78 8.08
CA MET A 79 10.90 5.76 8.77
C MET A 79 10.76 5.47 10.26
N SER A 80 10.60 4.20 10.66
CA SER A 80 10.52 3.83 12.08
C SER A 80 11.81 4.17 12.82
N ARG A 81 12.97 3.97 12.20
CA ARG A 81 14.28 4.35 12.76
C ARG A 81 14.48 5.86 12.83
N MET A 82 14.02 6.60 11.82
CA MET A 82 14.05 8.07 11.84
C MET A 82 13.19 8.61 12.99
N VAL A 83 12.00 8.05 13.17
CA VAL A 83 11.09 8.44 14.26
C VAL A 83 11.64 8.05 15.63
N SER A 84 12.22 6.85 15.78
CA SER A 84 12.84 6.42 17.04
C SER A 84 14.18 7.11 17.34
N ARG A 85 14.67 7.97 16.42
CA ARG A 85 16.00 8.61 16.48
C ARG A 85 17.13 7.59 16.66
N GLY A 86 16.97 6.40 16.11
CA GLY A 86 17.95 5.30 16.22
C GLY A 86 18.02 4.63 17.60
N ARG A 87 17.13 4.97 18.54
CA ARG A 87 16.96 4.20 19.78
C ARG A 87 16.26 2.89 19.43
N ARG A 88 16.86 1.79 19.87
CA ARG A 88 16.37 0.42 19.65
C ARG A 88 15.15 0.16 20.52
#